data_AF-A0A017SW37-F1
#
_entry.id   AF-A0A017SW37-F1
#
_cell.length_a   1.000
_cell.length_b   1.000
_cell.length_c   1.000
_cell.angle_alpha   90.00
_cell.angle_beta   90.00
_cell.angle_gamma   90.00
#
_symmetry.space_group_name_H-M   'P 1'
#
loop_
_entity.id
_entity.type
_entity.pdbx_description
1 polymer ?
#
loop_
_entity_poly.entity_id
_entity_poly.type
_entity_poly.pdbx_seq_one_letter_code
_entity_poly.pdbx_strand_id
1 'polypeptide(L)'
;MSGQSKIYDGAHSLTLTAMQGRLMDLDDCRGLRVDQDGFVHVLVELEHTLPVSGAAAGVPPDVADHFTACNEMVTQIDQHLTVALKMVEVLQESRAFYVDARNNDVSLIVDAVRSRAQRWKDPSLLLPFERTIAYIRQSALKAVRTRRRNAEEAEAGAGAEDAEAEDTKDPDDTKGTKGLTDAPRAAAAS
;
A
#
# COMPACT_ATOMS: atom_id res chain seq x y z
N MET A 1 -11.61 -16.00 8.49
CA MET A 1 -10.20 -16.05 8.05
C MET A 1 -9.36 -15.68 9.26
N SER A 2 -8.84 -16.65 10.03
CA SER A 2 -7.85 -16.32 11.07
C SER A 2 -6.58 -15.89 10.34
N GLY A 3 -6.33 -14.58 10.28
CA GLY A 3 -5.07 -14.07 9.77
C GLY A 3 -3.96 -14.64 10.65
N GLN A 4 -3.11 -15.49 10.08
CA GLN A 4 -1.95 -16.01 10.80
C GLN A 4 -0.99 -14.84 10.99
N SER A 5 -1.03 -14.18 12.14
CA SER A 5 0.01 -13.24 12.54
C SER A 5 1.27 -14.03 12.85
N LYS A 6 2.36 -13.76 12.13
CA LYS A 6 3.69 -14.29 12.43
C LYS A 6 4.48 -13.25 13.21
N ILE A 7 5.23 -13.69 14.21
CA ILE A 7 6.19 -12.83 14.90
C ILE A 7 7.28 -12.46 13.91
N TYR A 8 7.63 -11.18 13.84
CA TYR A 8 8.72 -10.72 13.01
C TYR A 8 10.06 -11.26 13.53
N ASP A 9 10.80 -11.94 12.66
CA ASP A 9 12.07 -12.62 12.95
C ASP A 9 13.28 -11.92 12.30
N GLY A 10 13.06 -10.77 11.65
CA GLY A 10 14.10 -10.02 10.97
C GLY A 10 14.93 -9.09 11.87
N ALA A 11 15.54 -8.07 11.26
CA ALA A 11 16.43 -7.14 11.96
C ALA A 11 15.66 -6.20 12.90
N HIS A 12 16.09 -6.12 14.15
CA HIS A 12 15.51 -5.25 15.18
C HIS A 12 16.31 -3.97 15.42
N SER A 13 17.47 -3.84 14.77
CA SER A 13 18.36 -2.70 14.90
C SER A 13 18.99 -2.37 13.55
N LEU A 14 19.15 -1.08 13.27
CA LEU A 14 19.84 -0.55 12.10
C LEU A 14 20.94 0.39 12.58
N THR A 15 22.20 0.04 12.31
CA THR A 15 23.37 0.83 12.70
C THR A 15 24.01 1.45 11.47
N LEU A 16 24.18 2.78 11.47
CA LEU A 16 24.73 3.55 10.35
C LEU A 16 26.13 4.14 10.66
N THR A 17 26.81 3.63 11.69
CA THR A 17 28.10 4.17 12.16
C THR A 17 29.18 4.21 11.08
N ALA A 18 29.21 3.24 10.17
CA ALA A 18 30.16 3.21 9.05
C ALA A 18 30.00 4.41 8.08
N MET A 19 28.81 5.01 8.06
CA MET A 19 28.44 6.13 7.21
C MET A 19 28.43 7.48 7.95
N GLN A 20 28.92 7.51 9.19
CA GLN A 20 28.93 8.72 10.02
C GLN A 20 29.75 9.84 9.36
N GLY A 21 29.18 11.04 9.31
CA GLY A 21 29.81 12.21 8.68
C GLY A 21 29.71 12.24 7.15
N ARG A 22 29.06 11.24 6.52
CA ARG A 22 28.83 11.19 5.07
C ARG A 22 27.36 11.29 4.68
N LEU A 23 26.44 10.94 5.59
CA LEU A 23 25.00 11.09 5.37
C LEU A 23 24.61 12.56 5.38
N MET A 24 23.76 12.95 4.43
CA MET A 24 23.26 14.31 4.27
C MET A 24 21.76 14.34 4.58
N ASP A 25 21.36 15.30 5.40
CA ASP A 25 19.94 15.63 5.64
C ASP A 25 19.61 16.85 4.77
N LEU A 26 18.79 16.63 3.73
CA LEU A 26 18.41 17.66 2.78
C LEU A 26 16.92 17.95 2.97
N ASP A 27 16.55 19.24 3.01
CA ASP A 27 15.15 19.65 3.08
C ASP A 27 14.34 19.20 1.84
N ASP A 28 15.03 19.02 0.71
CA ASP A 28 14.45 18.69 -0.58
C ASP A 28 15.49 18.08 -1.53
N CYS A 29 15.04 17.17 -2.40
CA CYS A 29 15.87 16.49 -3.40
C CYS A 29 15.63 16.99 -4.84
N ARG A 30 14.79 18.03 -5.03
CA ARG A 30 14.53 18.61 -6.36
C ARG A 30 15.83 19.12 -7.02
N GLY A 31 16.04 18.73 -8.27
CA GLY A 31 17.20 19.13 -9.08
C GLY A 31 18.41 18.21 -8.98
N LEU A 32 18.41 17.24 -8.06
CA LEU A 32 19.41 16.16 -8.07
C LEU A 32 19.17 15.25 -9.28
N ARG A 33 20.27 14.84 -9.91
CA ARG A 33 20.21 13.89 -11.04
C ARG A 33 20.05 12.48 -10.49
N VAL A 34 19.28 11.67 -11.21
CA VAL A 34 19.12 10.24 -10.94
C VAL A 34 19.88 9.43 -11.97
N ASP A 35 20.24 8.20 -11.59
CA ASP A 35 20.79 7.23 -12.51
C ASP A 35 19.86 7.05 -13.71
N GLN A 36 20.46 6.93 -14.88
CA GLN A 36 19.75 6.70 -16.13
C GLN A 36 19.80 5.22 -16.48
N ASP A 37 18.88 4.79 -17.35
CA ASP A 37 18.88 3.43 -17.87
C ASP A 37 20.24 3.10 -18.51
N GLY A 38 20.81 1.96 -18.13
CA GLY A 38 22.12 1.49 -18.60
C GLY A 38 23.32 1.99 -17.79
N PHE A 39 23.14 2.77 -16.72
CA PHE A 39 24.26 3.24 -15.88
C PHE A 39 25.13 2.09 -15.32
N VAL A 40 24.54 0.94 -15.04
CA VAL A 40 25.27 -0.27 -14.61
C VAL A 40 26.33 -0.71 -15.64
N HIS A 41 26.05 -0.59 -16.94
CA HIS A 41 27.03 -0.92 -17.97
C HIS A 41 28.17 0.10 -18.02
N VAL A 42 27.85 1.38 -17.80
CA VAL A 42 28.86 2.45 -17.70
C VAL A 42 29.76 2.23 -16.48
N LEU A 43 29.21 1.81 -15.35
CA LEU A 43 29.99 1.48 -14.14
C LEU A 43 31.02 0.38 -14.42
N VAL A 44 30.59 -0.74 -15.01
CA VAL A 44 31.47 -1.87 -15.36
C VAL A 44 32.54 -1.42 -16.36
N GLU A 45 32.16 -0.62 -17.37
CA GLU A 45 33.12 -0.09 -18.34
C GLU A 45 34.16 0.80 -17.65
N LEU A 46 33.75 1.74 -16.82
CA LEU A 46 34.64 2.67 -16.13
C LEU A 46 35.56 1.95 -15.14
N GLU A 47 35.06 0.94 -14.42
CA GLU A 47 35.86 0.14 -13.48
C GLU A 47 37.03 -0.58 -14.18
N HIS A 48 36.82 -1.07 -15.40
CA HIS A 48 37.87 -1.73 -16.18
C HIS A 48 38.76 -0.76 -16.96
N THR A 49 38.21 0.33 -17.49
CA THR A 49 38.93 1.23 -18.39
C THR A 49 39.71 2.32 -17.67
N LEU A 50 39.22 2.86 -16.55
CA LEU A 50 39.89 3.94 -15.81
C LEU A 50 41.31 3.55 -15.33
N PRO A 51 41.55 2.35 -14.76
CA PRO A 51 42.89 1.97 -14.32
C PRO A 51 43.90 1.85 -15.46
N VAL A 52 43.43 1.48 -16.67
CA VAL A 52 44.29 1.21 -17.83
C VAL A 52 44.52 2.48 -18.65
N SER A 53 43.47 3.26 -18.90
CA SER A 53 43.46 4.35 -19.88
C SER A 53 43.11 5.72 -19.28
N GLY A 54 42.75 5.80 -18.00
CA GLY A 54 42.30 7.04 -17.36
C GLY A 54 43.33 8.17 -17.44
N ALA A 55 44.60 7.87 -17.12
CA ALA A 55 45.68 8.85 -17.20
C ALA A 55 45.93 9.34 -18.64
N ALA A 56 45.86 8.45 -19.63
CA ALA A 56 46.00 8.81 -21.03
C ALA A 56 44.81 9.65 -21.54
N ALA A 57 43.62 9.43 -21.00
CA ALA A 57 42.42 10.23 -21.25
C ALA A 57 42.41 11.57 -20.49
N GLY A 58 43.42 11.85 -19.67
CA GLY A 58 43.51 13.07 -18.87
C GLY A 58 42.56 13.11 -17.67
N VAL A 59 42.05 11.95 -17.23
CA VAL A 59 41.22 11.85 -16.02
C VAL A 59 42.13 11.94 -14.79
N PRO A 60 41.94 12.94 -13.92
CA PRO A 60 42.68 13.03 -12.67
C PRO A 60 42.37 11.82 -11.76
N PRO A 61 43.37 11.23 -11.08
CA PRO A 61 43.15 10.06 -10.24
C PRO A 61 42.21 10.34 -9.05
N ASP A 62 42.20 11.55 -8.51
CA ASP A 62 41.27 11.99 -7.47
C ASP A 62 39.81 11.96 -7.92
N VAL A 63 39.53 12.21 -9.20
CA VAL A 63 38.18 12.09 -9.77
C VAL A 63 37.75 10.62 -9.85
N ALA A 64 38.65 9.73 -10.25
CA ALA A 64 38.37 8.28 -10.31
C ALA A 64 38.17 7.68 -8.91
N ASP A 65 38.99 8.09 -7.94
CA ASP A 65 38.86 7.69 -6.54
C ASP A 65 37.54 8.20 -5.94
N HIS A 66 37.19 9.46 -6.20
CA HIS A 66 35.93 10.03 -5.75
C HIS A 66 34.72 9.31 -6.34
N PHE A 67 34.74 9.01 -7.64
CA PHE A 67 33.69 8.25 -8.31
C PHE A 67 33.48 6.88 -7.66
N THR A 68 34.57 6.15 -7.42
CA THR A 68 34.54 4.84 -6.75
C THR A 68 33.93 4.95 -5.36
N ALA A 69 34.41 5.92 -4.56
CA ALA A 69 33.89 6.15 -3.20
C ALA A 69 32.40 6.52 -3.19
N CYS A 70 31.92 7.29 -4.18
CA CYS A 70 30.50 7.61 -4.32
C CYS A 70 29.66 6.36 -4.61
N ASN A 71 30.10 5.49 -5.52
CA ASN A 71 29.37 4.26 -5.87
C ASN A 71 29.31 3.27 -4.71
N GLU A 72 30.41 3.11 -3.98
CA GLU A 72 30.44 2.31 -2.75
C GLU A 72 29.47 2.87 -1.71
N MET A 73 29.42 4.19 -1.55
CA MET A 73 28.53 4.86 -0.61
C MET A 73 27.05 4.65 -0.99
N VAL A 74 26.69 4.80 -2.27
CA VAL A 74 25.34 4.54 -2.77
C VAL A 74 24.93 3.09 -2.49
N THR A 75 25.82 2.14 -2.79
CA THR A 75 25.57 0.72 -2.54
C THR A 75 25.31 0.44 -1.06
N GLN A 76 26.10 1.04 -0.16
CA GLN A 76 25.89 0.92 1.29
C GLN A 76 24.55 1.53 1.72
N ILE A 77 24.20 2.70 1.18
CA ILE A 77 22.91 3.35 1.46
C ILE A 77 21.76 2.44 1.04
N ASP A 78 21.78 1.88 -0.16
CA ASP A 78 20.68 1.06 -0.69
C ASP A 78 20.46 -0.23 0.12
N GLN A 79 21.54 -0.85 0.56
CA GLN A 79 21.48 -2.03 1.44
C GLN A 79 20.79 -1.69 2.77
N HIS A 80 21.18 -0.58 3.40
CA HIS A 80 20.58 -0.14 4.66
C HIS A 80 19.15 0.37 4.47
N LEU A 81 18.85 1.03 3.35
CA LEU A 81 17.53 1.55 3.02
C LEU A 81 16.52 0.39 2.87
N THR A 82 16.93 -0.70 2.22
CA THR A 82 16.10 -1.91 2.10
C THR A 82 15.67 -2.44 3.48
N VAL A 83 16.61 -2.51 4.42
CA VAL A 83 16.32 -2.94 5.80
C VAL A 83 15.42 -1.94 6.51
N ALA A 84 15.71 -0.64 6.39
CA ALA A 84 14.94 0.43 7.01
C ALA A 84 13.47 0.43 6.53
N LEU A 85 13.25 0.30 5.23
CA LEU A 85 11.91 0.24 4.65
C LEU A 85 11.13 -0.96 5.17
N LYS A 86 11.76 -2.14 5.29
CA LYS A 86 11.10 -3.31 5.87
C LYS A 86 10.76 -3.10 7.35
N MET A 87 11.63 -2.46 8.12
CA MET A 87 11.33 -2.11 9.52
C MET A 87 10.13 -1.15 9.61
N VAL A 88 10.03 -0.15 8.72
CA VAL A 88 8.88 0.77 8.65
C VAL A 88 7.59 0.01 8.33
N GLU A 89 7.62 -0.89 7.35
CA GLU A 89 6.49 -1.74 6.98
C GLU A 89 5.99 -2.55 8.19
N VAL A 90 6.90 -3.26 8.88
CA VAL A 90 6.57 -4.07 10.06
C VAL A 90 5.99 -3.23 11.19
N LEU A 91 6.49 -2.01 11.40
CA LEU A 91 5.94 -1.09 12.39
C LEU A 91 4.52 -0.63 12.03
N GLN A 92 4.26 -0.37 10.75
CA GLN A 92 2.92 -0.01 10.26
C GLN A 92 1.93 -1.17 10.44
N GLU A 93 2.33 -2.39 10.07
CA GLU A 93 1.55 -3.61 10.27
C GLU A 93 1.26 -3.88 11.75
N SER A 94 2.30 -3.82 12.59
CA SER A 94 2.18 -4.00 14.04
C SER A 94 1.26 -2.95 14.65
N ARG A 95 1.37 -1.70 14.21
CA ARG A 95 0.48 -0.62 14.65
C ARG A 95 -0.97 -0.92 14.25
N ALA A 96 -1.23 -1.36 13.02
CA ALA A 96 -2.57 -1.72 12.58
C ALA A 96 -3.14 -2.87 13.43
N PHE A 97 -2.34 -3.90 13.69
CA PHE A 97 -2.71 -5.03 14.56
C PHE A 97 -3.09 -4.57 15.97
N TYR A 98 -2.24 -3.78 16.65
CA TYR A 98 -2.54 -3.31 18.01
C TYR A 98 -3.68 -2.30 18.06
N VAL A 99 -3.88 -1.51 17.01
CA VAL A 99 -5.05 -0.63 16.90
C VAL A 99 -6.34 -1.44 16.80
N ASP A 100 -6.36 -2.51 15.99
CA ASP A 100 -7.50 -3.40 15.90
C ASP A 100 -7.78 -4.09 17.23
N ALA A 101 -6.77 -4.72 17.83
CA ALA A 101 -6.88 -5.37 19.14
C ALA A 101 -7.45 -4.42 20.21
N ARG A 102 -6.92 -3.19 20.28
CA ARG A 102 -7.42 -2.16 21.20
C ARG A 102 -8.88 -1.79 20.94
N ASN A 103 -9.31 -1.69 19.67
CA ASN A 103 -10.71 -1.39 19.35
C ASN A 103 -11.64 -2.56 19.71
N ASN A 104 -11.19 -3.80 19.55
CA ASN A 104 -11.91 -4.99 20.00
C ASN A 104 -12.07 -4.97 21.53
N ASP A 105 -11.01 -4.65 22.28
CA ASP A 105 -11.07 -4.51 23.74
C ASP A 105 -12.07 -3.42 24.18
N VAL A 106 -12.07 -2.25 23.52
CA VAL A 106 -13.05 -1.19 23.79
C VAL A 106 -14.48 -1.69 23.58
N SER A 107 -14.71 -2.49 22.53
CA SER A 107 -16.02 -3.08 22.25
C SER A 107 -16.43 -4.05 23.36
N LEU A 108 -15.54 -4.95 23.78
CA LEU A 108 -15.77 -5.88 24.88
C LEU A 108 -16.09 -5.16 26.20
N ILE A 109 -15.38 -4.06 26.50
CA ILE A 109 -15.64 -3.22 27.68
C ILE A 109 -17.04 -2.62 27.60
N VAL A 110 -17.42 -2.04 26.46
CA VAL A 110 -18.75 -1.45 26.28
C VAL A 110 -19.85 -2.50 26.44
N ASP A 111 -19.67 -3.69 25.89
CA ASP A 111 -20.64 -4.78 26.00
C ASP A 111 -20.76 -5.28 27.44
N ALA A 112 -19.64 -5.40 28.16
CA ALA A 112 -19.65 -5.76 29.58
C ALA A 112 -20.38 -4.71 30.44
N VAL A 113 -20.13 -3.43 30.21
CA VAL A 113 -20.78 -2.31 30.92
C VAL A 113 -22.29 -2.30 30.64
N ARG A 114 -22.69 -2.42 29.37
CA ARG A 114 -24.12 -2.49 28.98
C ARG A 114 -24.81 -3.71 29.57
N SER A 115 -24.17 -4.88 29.50
CA SER A 115 -24.70 -6.12 30.04
C SER A 115 -24.91 -6.03 31.55
N ARG A 116 -23.98 -5.39 32.28
CA ARG A 116 -24.12 -5.16 33.72
C ARG A 116 -25.25 -4.18 34.05
N ALA A 117 -25.30 -3.03 33.38
CA ALA A 117 -26.37 -2.04 33.54
C ALA A 117 -27.76 -2.66 33.30
N GLN A 118 -27.88 -3.48 32.25
CA GLN A 118 -29.13 -4.17 31.92
C GLN A 118 -29.53 -5.20 32.98
N ARG A 119 -28.58 -6.05 33.43
CA ARG A 119 -28.86 -7.09 34.43
C ARG A 119 -29.29 -6.52 35.77
N TRP A 120 -28.72 -5.39 36.18
CA TRP A 120 -29.02 -4.76 37.47
C TRP A 120 -30.07 -3.65 37.37
N LYS A 121 -30.59 -3.38 36.16
CA LYS A 121 -31.57 -2.31 35.88
C LYS A 121 -31.09 -0.93 36.38
N ASP A 122 -29.79 -0.67 36.30
CA ASP A 122 -29.19 0.58 36.75
C ASP A 122 -28.51 1.30 35.59
N PRO A 123 -29.20 2.26 34.94
CA PRO A 123 -28.64 3.04 33.84
C PRO A 123 -27.52 4.00 34.27
N SER A 124 -27.41 4.33 35.56
CA SER A 124 -26.38 5.27 36.05
C SER A 124 -24.96 4.73 35.82
N LEU A 125 -24.82 3.39 35.73
CA LEU A 125 -23.59 2.70 35.38
C LEU A 125 -23.04 3.05 33.98
N LEU A 126 -23.88 3.61 33.09
CA LEU A 126 -23.47 4.02 31.74
C LEU A 126 -22.89 5.42 31.70
N LEU A 127 -23.27 6.30 32.64
CA LEU A 127 -22.91 7.72 32.62
C LEU A 127 -21.39 7.96 32.55
N PRO A 128 -20.53 7.23 33.30
CA PRO A 128 -19.08 7.42 33.19
C PRO A 128 -18.49 7.02 31.83
N PHE A 129 -19.22 6.21 31.05
CA PHE A 129 -18.75 5.62 29.79
C PHE A 129 -19.41 6.21 28.54
N GLU A 130 -20.14 7.33 28.66
CA GLU A 130 -20.86 7.94 27.52
C GLU A 130 -19.97 8.17 26.30
N ARG A 131 -18.76 8.69 26.51
CA ARG A 131 -17.79 8.92 25.42
C ARG A 131 -17.35 7.62 24.74
N THR A 132 -17.08 6.59 25.51
CA THR A 132 -16.67 5.26 25.01
C THR A 132 -17.81 4.60 24.24
N ILE A 133 -19.04 4.69 24.76
CA ILE A 133 -20.26 4.22 24.11
C ILE A 133 -20.49 4.98 22.80
N ALA A 134 -20.30 6.30 22.80
CA ALA A 134 -20.44 7.14 21.61
C ALA A 134 -19.38 6.81 20.56
N TYR A 135 -18.14 6.53 20.97
CA TYR A 135 -17.04 6.15 20.07
C TYR A 135 -17.37 4.90 19.23
N ILE A 136 -17.80 3.82 19.86
CA ILE A 136 -18.18 2.58 19.15
C ILE A 136 -19.36 2.80 18.18
N ARG A 137 -20.29 3.71 18.50
CA ARG A 137 -21.41 4.03 17.61
C ARG A 137 -20.99 4.74 16.32
N GLN A 138 -19.80 5.36 16.27
CA GLN A 138 -19.36 6.11 15.09
C GLN A 138 -19.26 5.23 13.84
N SER A 139 -18.78 3.98 13.97
CA SER A 139 -18.67 3.05 12.85
C SER A 139 -20.05 2.66 12.31
N ALA A 140 -20.99 2.35 13.19
CA ALA A 140 -22.38 2.04 12.84
C ALA A 140 -23.07 3.22 12.14
N LEU A 141 -22.90 4.44 12.65
CA LEU A 141 -23.46 5.65 12.04
C LEU A 141 -22.90 5.91 10.64
N LYS A 142 -21.58 5.69 10.44
CA LYS A 142 -20.96 5.77 9.11
C LYS A 142 -21.53 4.71 8.18
N ALA A 143 -21.66 3.45 8.61
CA ALA A 143 -22.20 2.37 7.80
C ALA A 143 -23.65 2.63 7.36
N VAL A 144 -24.51 3.14 8.27
CA VAL A 144 -25.89 3.54 7.93
C VAL A 144 -25.89 4.65 6.89
N ARG A 145 -25.02 5.66 7.04
CA ARG A 145 -24.90 6.76 6.08
C ARG A 145 -24.48 6.27 4.69
N THR A 146 -23.49 5.38 4.62
CA THR A 146 -23.04 4.78 3.36
C THR A 146 -24.15 3.97 2.70
N ARG A 147 -24.86 3.14 3.47
CA ARG A 147 -26.00 2.34 2.93
C ARG A 147 -27.11 3.23 2.37
N ARG A 148 -27.45 4.32 3.07
CA ARG A 148 -28.47 5.28 2.62
C ARG A 148 -28.05 5.94 1.30
N ARG A 149 -26.81 6.42 1.24
CA ARG A 149 -26.25 7.03 0.03
C ARG A 149 -26.27 6.08 -1.16
N ASN A 150 -25.86 4.83 -0.97
CA ASN A 150 -25.84 3.84 -2.05
C ASN A 150 -27.26 3.50 -2.53
N ALA A 151 -28.27 3.49 -1.64
CA ALA A 151 -29.67 3.30 -2.03
C ALA A 151 -30.20 4.48 -2.85
N GLU A 152 -29.93 5.71 -2.42
CA GLU A 152 -30.28 6.94 -3.16
C GLU A 152 -29.62 6.97 -4.55
N GLU A 153 -28.34 6.60 -4.67
CA GLU A 153 -27.61 6.52 -5.95
C GLU A 153 -28.15 5.40 -6.86
N ALA A 154 -28.57 4.26 -6.30
CA ALA A 154 -29.17 3.17 -7.07
C ALA A 154 -30.57 3.52 -7.60
N GLU A 155 -31.40 4.19 -6.81
CA GLU A 155 -32.73 4.68 -7.24
C GLU A 155 -32.61 5.76 -8.34
N ALA A 156 -31.61 6.64 -8.25
CA ALA A 156 -31.35 7.66 -9.27
C ALA A 156 -30.78 7.07 -10.58
N GLY A 157 -29.96 6.01 -10.51
CA GLY A 157 -29.44 5.31 -11.68
C GLY A 157 -30.50 4.48 -12.42
N ALA A 158 -31.40 3.81 -11.68
CA ALA A 158 -32.50 3.04 -12.27
C ALA A 158 -33.50 3.94 -13.02
N GLY A 159 -33.72 5.17 -12.55
CA GLY A 159 -34.55 6.16 -13.26
C GLY A 159 -33.94 6.71 -14.56
N ALA A 160 -32.64 6.51 -14.80
CA ALA A 160 -31.98 6.91 -16.03
C ALA A 160 -31.95 5.79 -17.08
N GLU A 161 -31.87 4.52 -16.66
CA GLU A 161 -31.93 3.36 -17.57
C GLU A 161 -33.36 3.07 -18.09
N ASP A 162 -34.41 3.36 -17.31
CA ASP A 162 -35.80 3.27 -17.78
C ASP A 162 -36.19 4.41 -18.75
N ALA A 163 -35.40 5.48 -18.84
CA ALA A 163 -35.61 6.58 -19.79
C ALA A 163 -34.96 6.34 -21.18
N GLU A 164 -33.99 5.42 -21.28
CA GLU A 164 -33.37 5.03 -22.57
C GLU A 164 -34.02 3.77 -23.19
N ALA A 165 -34.86 3.04 -22.47
CA ALA A 165 -35.56 1.85 -22.98
C ALA A 165 -36.91 2.16 -23.68
N GLU A 166 -37.40 3.41 -23.63
CA GLU A 166 -38.70 3.81 -24.21
C GLU A 166 -38.61 4.53 -25.58
N ASP A 167 -37.44 4.56 -26.24
CA ASP A 167 -37.27 5.14 -27.59
C ASP A 167 -36.90 4.12 -28.70
N THR A 168 -37.12 2.82 -28.45
CA THR A 168 -36.99 1.80 -29.51
C THR A 168 -38.18 0.85 -29.57
N LYS A 169 -39.32 1.37 -30.03
CA LYS A 169 -40.42 0.64 -30.72
C LYS A 169 -40.84 1.56 -31.87
N ASP A 170 -40.84 1.20 -33.14
CA ASP A 170 -41.24 -0.01 -33.88
C ASP A 170 -40.76 0.21 -35.35
N PRO A 171 -41.13 -0.59 -36.38
CA PRO A 171 -41.05 -2.03 -36.58
C PRO A 171 -40.35 -2.36 -37.94
N ASP A 172 -40.36 -3.64 -38.32
CA ASP A 172 -40.49 -4.16 -39.70
C ASP A 172 -39.32 -4.93 -40.35
N ASP A 173 -39.67 -6.17 -40.72
CA ASP A 173 -39.17 -7.12 -41.73
C ASP A 173 -37.69 -7.09 -42.18
N THR A 174 -36.98 -8.24 -42.15
CA THR A 174 -37.08 -9.32 -43.17
C THR A 174 -36.01 -10.43 -42.98
N LYS A 175 -36.44 -11.70 -43.14
CA LYS A 175 -35.77 -12.87 -43.78
C LYS A 175 -34.27 -13.19 -43.63
N GLY A 176 -34.02 -14.47 -43.26
CA GLY A 176 -32.94 -15.34 -43.76
C GLY A 176 -31.61 -15.16 -43.02
N THR A 177 -30.76 -16.15 -42.74
CA THR A 177 -30.49 -17.51 -43.23
C THR A 177 -29.61 -18.17 -42.14
N LYS A 178 -29.93 -19.37 -41.66
CA LYS A 178 -29.30 -20.65 -42.04
C LYS A 178 -27.77 -20.73 -41.81
N GLY A 179 -27.41 -21.46 -40.74
CA GLY A 179 -26.17 -22.24 -40.61
C GLY A 179 -24.93 -21.49 -40.12
N LEU A 180 -24.24 -22.02 -39.10
CA LEU A 180 -23.00 -22.78 -39.28
C LEU A 180 -22.38 -23.17 -37.91
N THR A 181 -22.41 -24.48 -37.65
CA THR A 181 -21.41 -25.34 -36.97
C THR A 181 -20.81 -24.97 -35.60
N ASP A 182 -21.04 -25.92 -34.68
CA ASP A 182 -20.07 -26.52 -33.77
C ASP A 182 -18.58 -26.37 -34.16
N ALA A 183 -17.76 -25.99 -33.18
CA ALA A 183 -16.38 -26.43 -33.08
C ALA A 183 -15.93 -26.48 -31.60
N PRO A 184 -15.55 -27.66 -31.08
CA PRO A 184 -14.81 -27.79 -29.84
C PRO A 184 -13.29 -27.77 -30.13
N ARG A 185 -12.49 -27.19 -29.24
CA ARG A 185 -11.03 -27.40 -29.20
C ARG A 185 -10.54 -27.29 -27.76
N ALA A 186 -10.47 -28.41 -27.04
CA ALA A 186 -9.32 -29.31 -26.93
C ALA A 186 -8.18 -28.76 -26.05
N ALA A 187 -8.12 -29.29 -24.84
CA ALA A 187 -6.99 -29.93 -24.15
C ALA A 187 -5.53 -29.56 -24.47
N ALA A 188 -4.77 -29.50 -23.37
CA ALA A 188 -3.42 -30.04 -23.13
C ALA A 188 -2.17 -29.21 -23.50
N ALA A 189 -1.36 -28.94 -22.48
CA ALA A 189 0.09 -29.18 -22.37
C ALA A 189 0.56 -28.49 -21.07
N SER A 190 0.89 -29.22 -20.00
CA SER A 190 2.19 -29.82 -19.64
C SER A 190 2.82 -29.06 -18.49
#